data_AF-A0A3M1TTQ8-F1
#
_entry.id   AF-A0A3M1TTQ8-F1
#
_cell.length_a   1.000
_cell.length_b   1.000
_cell.length_c   1.000
_cell.angle_alpha   90.00
_cell.angle_beta   90.00
_cell.angle_gamma   90.00
#
_symmetry.space_group_name_H-M   'P 1'
#
loop_
_entity.id
_entity.type
_entity.pdbx_description
1 polymer ?
#
loop_
_entity_poly.entity_id
_entity_poly.type
_entity_poly.pdbx_seq_one_letter_code
_entity_poly.pdbx_strand_id
1 'polypeptide(L)'
;MDWVVLGALVLGGALGVVKLAAALRAREARDTQAFEAARKADLHIPASLHPVIDPDRCIGSLACVRACPEGDIIGIVEGAGRLIEGSRCIGHGACYRECPVDAIRLVFGSSERGIDLPELGSDFESSRAGVYIVGELGGMGLIRNAMTQGIEVVSYLKARLRPRPGVTDVVIVGAGPAGLATAAACIDAGLSYRLLEQQSLGGTVAHYPRQKLVMSEPVEIPGYGRFGKRRMRKEEVIAEFDEVVRRLGIRVEEGVRVVGLEGGPGAFEIETTGGPVTGQAVVLAIGRRGTPRRLGVPGEDLPKVTYRLIEPEQYAGCRVLVVGGGDSALESAILLAEETDAEVAISYRRQAFGRCRPTNKQKIEALIAARRVVGLMGTEVEEIRPDSVVLRPGQRRGAMKNDYVIVNIGGELPRAFLEKVGVEIRRHHGEDRGRGAPSWAATSARSRIPCAWPRARTRSWPAPTGPTISPSPWAGRWRCTTPGASA
;
A
#
# COMPACT_ATOMS: atom_id res chain seq x y z
N MET A 1 -51.56 0.73 23.78
CA MET A 1 -50.33 -0.08 23.69
C MET A 1 -50.26 -0.87 24.99
N ASP A 2 -50.46 -2.18 24.92
CA ASP A 2 -50.64 -3.03 26.11
C ASP A 2 -49.40 -3.00 27.01
N TRP A 3 -49.61 -2.97 28.34
CA TRP A 3 -48.54 -3.02 29.35
C TRP A 3 -47.65 -4.25 29.19
N VAL A 4 -48.20 -5.36 28.67
CA VAL A 4 -47.48 -6.58 28.34
C VAL A 4 -46.48 -6.35 27.19
N VAL A 5 -46.88 -5.61 26.15
CA VAL A 5 -46.01 -5.30 25.01
C VAL A 5 -44.90 -4.34 25.44
N LEU A 6 -45.22 -3.35 26.27
CA LEU A 6 -44.22 -2.43 26.83
C LEU A 6 -43.22 -3.18 27.75
N GLY A 7 -43.71 -4.07 28.61
CA GLY A 7 -42.87 -4.91 29.47
C GLY A 7 -41.93 -5.83 28.67
N ALA A 8 -42.43 -6.47 27.62
CA ALA A 8 -41.62 -7.31 26.74
C ALA A 8 -40.53 -6.51 25.98
N LEU A 9 -40.85 -5.29 25.52
CA LEU A 9 -39.88 -4.41 24.86
C LEU A 9 -38.78 -3.92 25.82
N VAL A 10 -39.14 -3.55 27.06
CA VAL A 10 -38.17 -3.12 28.09
C VAL A 10 -37.27 -4.30 28.48
N LEU A 11 -37.83 -5.48 28.72
CA LEU A 11 -37.07 -6.67 29.09
C LEU A 11 -36.14 -7.13 27.95
N GLY A 12 -36.63 -7.10 26.71
CA GLY A 12 -35.83 -7.37 25.51
C GLY A 12 -34.70 -6.37 25.31
N GLY A 13 -34.96 -5.09 25.54
CA GLY A 13 -33.96 -4.02 25.50
C GLY A 13 -32.87 -4.20 26.56
N ALA A 14 -33.26 -4.46 27.81
CA ALA A 14 -32.34 -4.72 28.91
C ALA A 14 -31.46 -5.97 28.65
N LEU A 15 -32.06 -7.06 28.18
CA LEU A 15 -31.32 -8.27 27.80
C LEU A 15 -30.33 -7.99 26.65
N GLY A 16 -30.72 -7.16 25.69
CA GLY A 16 -29.85 -6.70 24.61
C GLY A 16 -28.64 -5.90 25.11
N VAL A 17 -28.85 -4.98 26.05
CA VAL A 17 -27.77 -4.20 26.68
C VAL A 17 -26.80 -5.09 27.44
N VAL A 18 -27.31 -6.04 28.24
CA VAL A 18 -26.48 -6.99 28.99
C VAL A 18 -25.63 -7.86 28.05
N LYS A 19 -26.23 -8.40 26.98
CA LYS A 19 -25.49 -9.19 25.97
C LYS A 19 -24.42 -8.36 25.28
N LEU A 20 -24.72 -7.11 24.92
CA LEU A 20 -23.76 -6.20 24.30
C LEU A 20 -22.60 -5.90 25.26
N ALA A 21 -22.88 -5.58 26.52
CA ALA A 21 -21.86 -5.31 27.53
C ALA A 21 -20.95 -6.53 27.78
N ALA A 22 -21.53 -7.73 27.86
CA ALA A 22 -20.76 -8.96 27.98
C ALA A 22 -19.87 -9.21 26.75
N ALA A 23 -20.38 -8.99 25.54
CA ALA A 23 -19.60 -9.13 24.30
C ALA A 23 -18.45 -8.11 24.21
N LEU A 24 -18.67 -6.87 24.64
CA LEU A 24 -17.63 -5.84 24.69
C LEU A 24 -16.53 -6.18 25.71
N ARG A 25 -16.90 -6.63 26.92
CA ARG A 25 -15.93 -7.08 27.94
C ARG A 25 -15.12 -8.28 27.46
N ALA A 26 -15.77 -9.28 26.85
CA ALA A 26 -15.09 -10.44 26.31
C ALA A 26 -14.11 -10.06 25.19
N ARG A 27 -14.48 -9.08 24.35
CA ARG A 27 -13.58 -8.55 23.32
C ARG A 27 -12.38 -7.84 23.95
N GLU A 28 -12.60 -6.92 24.87
CA GLU A 28 -11.53 -6.17 25.53
C GLU A 28 -10.54 -7.10 26.24
N ALA A 29 -11.02 -8.18 26.87
CA ALA A 29 -10.15 -9.21 27.45
C ALA A 29 -9.28 -9.89 26.39
N ARG A 30 -9.82 -10.24 25.22
CA ARG A 30 -9.05 -10.78 24.10
C ARG A 30 -8.04 -9.78 23.54
N ASP A 31 -8.47 -8.54 23.34
CA ASP A 31 -7.64 -7.47 22.78
C ASP A 31 -6.47 -7.14 23.75
N THR A 32 -6.72 -7.16 25.05
CA THR A 32 -5.69 -7.00 26.10
C THR A 32 -4.70 -8.15 26.07
N GLN A 33 -5.17 -9.40 25.98
CA GLN A 33 -4.29 -10.56 25.85
C GLN A 33 -3.44 -10.50 24.58
N ALA A 34 -4.04 -10.09 23.44
CA ALA A 34 -3.33 -9.92 22.18
C ALA A 34 -2.27 -8.81 22.28
N PHE A 35 -2.59 -7.70 22.92
CA PHE A 35 -1.66 -6.60 23.17
C PHE A 35 -0.43 -7.06 23.98
N GLU A 36 -0.65 -7.79 25.07
CA GLU A 36 0.44 -8.32 25.89
C GLU A 36 1.30 -9.33 25.13
N ALA A 37 0.68 -10.23 24.36
CA ALA A 37 1.38 -11.22 23.55
C ALA A 37 2.25 -10.55 22.47
N ALA A 38 1.70 -9.55 21.77
CA ALA A 38 2.42 -8.81 20.75
C ALA A 38 3.56 -7.95 21.32
N ARG A 39 3.43 -7.44 22.55
CA ARG A 39 4.53 -6.78 23.27
C ARG A 39 5.65 -7.76 23.58
N LYS A 40 5.33 -8.95 24.11
CA LYS A 40 6.33 -10.00 24.39
C LYS A 40 7.06 -10.48 23.13
N ALA A 41 6.42 -10.41 21.97
CA ALA A 41 6.96 -10.87 20.70
C ALA A 41 7.57 -9.74 19.82
N ASP A 42 7.65 -8.50 20.30
CA ASP A 42 8.06 -7.31 19.53
C ASP A 42 7.24 -7.10 18.22
N LEU A 43 6.01 -7.59 18.19
CA LEU A 43 5.08 -7.48 17.07
C LEU A 43 4.17 -6.25 17.16
N HIS A 44 4.19 -5.55 18.28
CA HIS A 44 3.45 -4.31 18.48
C HIS A 44 4.05 -3.12 17.70
N ILE A 45 5.30 -3.22 17.25
CA ILE A 45 6.03 -2.13 16.57
C ILE A 45 5.74 -2.13 15.06
N PRO A 46 5.13 -1.05 14.53
CA PRO A 46 4.84 -0.95 13.10
C PRO A 46 6.08 -0.83 12.21
N ALA A 47 5.92 -1.22 10.94
CA ALA A 47 7.01 -1.18 9.97
C ALA A 47 7.23 0.22 9.36
N SER A 48 6.17 1.02 9.22
CA SER A 48 6.21 2.34 8.57
C SER A 48 5.09 3.25 9.09
N LEU A 49 4.19 3.68 8.22
CA LEU A 49 3.03 4.52 8.52
C LEU A 49 2.03 3.75 9.37
N HIS A 50 1.64 4.32 10.51
CA HIS A 50 0.71 3.67 11.43
C HIS A 50 -0.10 4.68 12.26
N PRO A 51 -1.23 4.26 12.83
CA PRO A 51 -2.03 5.11 13.70
C PRO A 51 -1.45 5.19 15.11
N VAL A 52 -1.32 6.40 15.64
CA VAL A 52 -1.20 6.69 17.07
C VAL A 52 -2.57 7.15 17.55
N ILE A 53 -3.05 6.53 18.64
CA ILE A 53 -4.39 6.74 19.17
C ILE A 53 -4.27 7.45 20.52
N ASP A 54 -4.88 8.62 20.61
CA ASP A 54 -4.98 9.44 21.80
C ASP A 54 -6.04 8.85 22.76
N PRO A 55 -5.65 8.27 23.91
CA PRO A 55 -6.60 7.65 24.84
C PRO A 55 -7.61 8.63 25.41
N ASP A 56 -7.21 9.87 25.65
CA ASP A 56 -8.05 10.86 26.33
C ASP A 56 -9.18 11.36 25.42
N ARG A 57 -8.97 11.25 24.10
CA ARG A 57 -9.97 11.56 23.08
C ARG A 57 -10.74 10.33 22.60
N CYS A 58 -10.21 9.12 22.82
CA CYS A 58 -10.79 7.90 22.29
C CYS A 58 -12.06 7.52 23.07
N ILE A 59 -13.17 7.33 22.34
CA ILE A 59 -14.44 6.90 22.93
C ILE A 59 -14.69 5.39 22.81
N GLY A 60 -13.69 4.59 22.42
CA GLY A 60 -13.82 3.13 22.30
C GLY A 60 -14.86 2.66 21.25
N SER A 61 -15.18 3.46 20.22
CA SER A 61 -16.32 3.22 19.31
C SER A 61 -16.18 1.99 18.40
N LEU A 62 -15.00 1.34 18.35
CA LEU A 62 -14.66 0.25 17.43
C LEU A 62 -14.67 0.61 15.94
N ALA A 63 -14.91 1.87 15.56
CA ALA A 63 -14.97 2.29 14.15
C ALA A 63 -13.65 2.00 13.42
N CYS A 64 -12.52 2.38 14.03
CA CYS A 64 -11.19 2.13 13.49
C CYS A 64 -10.86 0.63 13.34
N VAL A 65 -11.35 -0.19 14.27
CA VAL A 65 -11.14 -1.64 14.25
C VAL A 65 -11.93 -2.29 13.10
N ARG A 66 -13.20 -1.90 12.93
CA ARG A 66 -14.07 -2.38 11.84
C ARG A 66 -13.60 -1.91 10.47
N ALA A 67 -12.94 -0.75 10.41
CA ALA A 67 -12.42 -0.18 9.17
C ALA A 67 -11.13 -0.85 8.68
N CYS A 68 -10.43 -1.62 9.53
CA CYS A 68 -9.15 -2.22 9.16
C CYS A 68 -9.35 -3.45 8.26
N PRO A 69 -8.83 -3.46 7.01
CA PRO A 69 -8.94 -4.62 6.13
C PRO A 69 -8.03 -5.78 6.57
N GLU A 70 -7.03 -5.50 7.40
CA GLU A 70 -6.11 -6.51 7.95
C GLU A 70 -6.61 -7.08 9.30
N GLY A 71 -7.75 -6.60 9.81
CA GLY A 71 -8.40 -7.10 11.03
C GLY A 71 -7.81 -6.52 12.32
N ASP A 72 -7.34 -7.41 13.20
CA ASP A 72 -6.94 -7.16 14.59
C ASP A 72 -5.62 -6.37 14.74
N ILE A 73 -5.46 -5.27 14.00
CA ILE A 73 -4.34 -4.34 14.15
C ILE A 73 -4.56 -3.41 15.34
N ILE A 74 -5.81 -2.96 15.50
CA ILE A 74 -6.25 -2.08 16.59
C ILE A 74 -7.24 -2.89 17.43
N GLY A 75 -7.01 -2.93 18.74
CA GLY A 75 -7.92 -3.48 19.73
C GLY A 75 -8.35 -2.41 20.73
N ILE A 76 -9.32 -2.73 21.58
CA ILE A 76 -9.68 -1.91 22.74
C ILE A 76 -8.99 -2.48 23.97
N VAL A 77 -8.18 -1.65 24.62
CA VAL A 77 -7.46 -1.97 25.85
C VAL A 77 -7.66 -0.79 26.79
N GLU A 78 -8.17 -1.07 27.99
CA GLU A 78 -8.52 -0.05 29.00
C GLU A 78 -9.48 1.01 28.44
N GLY A 79 -10.51 0.56 27.71
CA GLY A 79 -11.52 1.43 27.09
C GLY A 79 -11.07 2.26 25.88
N ALA A 80 -9.77 2.25 25.55
CA ALA A 80 -9.20 3.03 24.45
C ALA A 80 -8.65 2.14 23.33
N GLY A 81 -8.61 2.69 22.11
CA GLY A 81 -7.94 2.03 21.00
C GLY A 81 -6.43 1.93 21.24
N ARG A 82 -5.86 0.74 21.03
CA ARG A 82 -4.41 0.47 21.06
C ARG A 82 -3.99 -0.37 19.86
N LEU A 83 -2.76 -0.17 19.40
CA LEU A 83 -2.14 -1.08 18.43
C LEU A 83 -1.81 -2.40 19.12
N ILE A 84 -2.58 -3.44 18.80
CA ILE A 84 -2.36 -4.78 19.33
C ILE A 84 -1.49 -5.62 18.39
N GLU A 85 -1.47 -5.34 17.09
CA GLU A 85 -0.58 -5.99 16.13
C GLU A 85 0.02 -4.98 15.13
N GLY A 86 0.69 -3.96 15.66
CA GLY A 86 1.23 -2.85 14.86
C GLY A 86 2.14 -3.27 13.71
N SER A 87 2.92 -4.35 13.85
CA SER A 87 3.80 -4.88 12.80
C SER A 87 3.08 -5.31 11.52
N ARG A 88 1.78 -5.63 11.61
CA ARG A 88 0.91 -5.99 10.49
C ARG A 88 0.21 -4.76 9.87
N CYS A 89 0.38 -3.57 10.44
CA CYS A 89 -0.22 -2.37 9.90
C CYS A 89 0.36 -2.04 8.52
N ILE A 90 -0.50 -1.98 7.51
CA ILE A 90 -0.13 -1.63 6.14
C ILE A 90 -0.18 -0.12 5.85
N GLY A 91 -0.52 0.70 6.85
CA GLY A 91 -0.59 2.16 6.70
C GLY A 91 -1.69 2.65 5.75
N HIS A 92 -2.80 1.92 5.60
CA HIS A 92 -3.90 2.30 4.69
C HIS A 92 -4.72 3.50 5.17
N GLY A 93 -4.68 3.83 6.46
CA GLY A 93 -5.28 5.04 7.02
C GLY A 93 -6.81 5.07 7.09
N ALA A 94 -7.53 3.96 6.87
CA ALA A 94 -8.99 3.96 7.06
C ALA A 94 -9.38 4.11 8.53
N CYS A 95 -8.56 3.60 9.46
CA CYS A 95 -8.75 3.82 10.89
C CYS A 95 -8.83 5.31 11.25
N TYR A 96 -7.97 6.12 10.65
CA TYR A 96 -7.95 7.58 10.82
C TYR A 96 -9.25 8.21 10.26
N ARG A 97 -9.63 7.87 9.02
CA ARG A 97 -10.82 8.43 8.35
C ARG A 97 -12.13 8.11 9.05
N GLU A 98 -12.23 6.92 9.63
CA GLU A 98 -13.44 6.43 10.30
C GLU A 98 -13.51 6.81 11.79
N CYS A 99 -12.48 7.47 12.33
CA CYS A 99 -12.50 7.90 13.72
C CYS A 99 -13.52 9.04 13.91
N PRO A 100 -14.58 8.87 14.72
CA PRO A 100 -15.63 9.88 14.85
C PRO A 100 -15.25 11.09 15.73
N VAL A 101 -14.08 11.04 16.39
CA VAL A 101 -13.64 11.99 17.43
C VAL A 101 -12.22 12.51 17.18
N ASP A 102 -11.66 12.21 16.00
CA ASP A 102 -10.30 12.58 15.58
C ASP A 102 -9.22 12.22 16.63
N ALA A 103 -9.40 11.09 17.32
CA ALA A 103 -8.45 10.56 18.30
C ALA A 103 -7.25 9.87 17.64
N ILE A 104 -7.25 9.69 16.32
CA ILE A 104 -6.22 8.95 15.60
C ILE A 104 -5.38 9.93 14.78
N ARG A 105 -4.06 9.76 14.81
CA ARG A 105 -3.10 10.45 13.94
C ARG A 105 -2.25 9.42 13.22
N LEU A 106 -1.86 9.71 11.99
CA LEU A 106 -0.97 8.82 11.23
C LEU A 106 0.46 9.35 11.31
N VAL A 107 1.38 8.52 11.81
CA VAL A 107 2.79 8.88 11.99
C VAL A 107 3.70 7.91 11.24
N PHE A 108 4.91 8.37 10.93
CA PHE A 108 5.94 7.57 10.26
C PHE A 108 7.03 7.16 11.25
N GLY A 109 7.37 5.87 11.24
CA GLY A 109 8.33 5.33 12.21
C GLY A 109 7.72 5.25 13.61
N SER A 110 8.36 4.51 14.50
CA SER A 110 8.01 4.42 15.92
C SER A 110 9.10 5.03 16.79
N SER A 111 8.82 5.25 18.07
CA SER A 111 9.82 5.69 19.05
C SER A 111 11.09 4.85 19.00
N GLU A 112 10.93 3.53 18.82
CA GLU A 112 12.01 2.56 18.75
C GLU A 112 12.62 2.37 17.34
N ARG A 113 11.88 2.73 16.28
CA ARG A 113 12.31 2.53 14.90
C ARG A 113 12.07 3.78 14.06
N GLY A 114 13.17 4.51 13.84
CA GLY A 114 13.19 5.59 12.88
C GLY A 114 12.99 5.14 11.43
N ILE A 115 12.32 5.96 10.62
CA ILE A 115 12.25 5.82 9.16
C ILE A 115 12.76 7.08 8.48
N ASP A 116 13.64 6.92 7.51
CA ASP A 116 14.14 8.05 6.72
C ASP A 116 13.14 8.38 5.61
N LEU A 117 12.64 9.61 5.59
CA LEU A 117 11.75 10.14 4.56
C LEU A 117 12.12 11.60 4.22
N PRO A 118 11.78 12.08 3.01
CA PRO A 118 11.87 13.49 2.70
C PRO A 118 11.00 14.35 3.62
N GLU A 119 11.48 15.55 3.96
CA GLU A 119 10.65 16.57 4.60
C GLU A 119 9.67 17.16 3.59
N LEU A 120 8.37 17.12 3.91
CA LEU A 120 7.28 17.52 3.03
C LEU A 120 6.31 18.45 3.76
N GLY A 121 5.87 19.49 3.06
CA GLY A 121 4.73 20.33 3.43
C GLY A 121 3.38 19.62 3.27
N SER A 122 2.31 20.28 3.72
CA SER A 122 0.93 19.80 3.58
C SER A 122 0.45 19.63 2.14
N ASP A 123 1.14 20.32 1.24
CA ASP A 123 0.96 20.39 -0.20
C ASP A 123 1.92 19.48 -0.98
N PHE A 124 2.64 18.60 -0.28
CA PHE A 124 3.65 17.69 -0.82
C PHE A 124 4.93 18.37 -1.35
N GLU A 125 5.11 19.67 -1.11
CA GLU A 125 6.35 20.37 -1.46
C GLU A 125 7.48 19.90 -0.55
N SER A 126 8.63 19.60 -1.12
CA SER A 126 9.82 19.17 -0.39
C SER A 126 10.56 20.37 0.22
N SER A 127 11.67 20.10 0.92
CA SER A 127 12.60 21.15 1.35
C SER A 127 13.16 21.98 0.18
N ARG A 128 13.15 21.46 -1.05
CA ARG A 128 13.46 22.22 -2.26
C ARG A 128 12.17 22.80 -2.84
N ALA A 129 12.03 24.12 -2.74
CA ALA A 129 10.91 24.85 -3.31
C ALA A 129 10.70 24.51 -4.79
N GLY A 130 9.45 24.28 -5.20
CA GLY A 130 9.06 23.88 -6.55
C GLY A 130 9.25 22.40 -6.87
N VAL A 131 9.80 21.61 -5.95
CA VAL A 131 9.94 20.14 -6.06
C VAL A 131 8.96 19.47 -5.09
N TYR A 132 8.08 18.66 -5.64
CA TYR A 132 7.00 17.98 -4.93
C TYR A 132 7.24 16.47 -4.94
N ILE A 133 6.83 15.78 -3.88
CA ILE A 133 7.07 14.33 -3.73
C ILE A 133 5.76 13.62 -3.41
N VAL A 134 5.41 12.64 -4.24
CA VAL A 134 4.17 11.86 -4.09
C VAL A 134 4.44 10.35 -4.14
N GLY A 135 3.48 9.59 -3.61
CA GLY A 135 3.50 8.14 -3.64
C GLY A 135 4.35 7.51 -2.54
N GLU A 136 4.97 6.37 -2.88
CA GLU A 136 5.73 5.58 -1.90
C GLU A 136 6.92 6.36 -1.31
N LEU A 137 7.48 7.32 -2.07
CA LEU A 137 8.61 8.13 -1.65
C LEU A 137 8.28 9.03 -0.45
N GLY A 138 7.04 9.54 -0.37
CA GLY A 138 6.51 10.28 0.79
C GLY A 138 6.07 9.38 1.96
N GLY A 139 6.37 8.07 1.91
CA GLY A 139 6.09 7.10 2.97
C GLY A 139 4.79 6.31 2.81
N MET A 140 4.01 6.55 1.75
CA MET A 140 2.68 5.97 1.54
C MET A 140 2.66 5.05 0.31
N GLY A 141 3.07 3.79 0.50
CA GLY A 141 3.33 2.84 -0.60
C GLY A 141 2.13 2.08 -1.18
N LEU A 142 0.90 2.37 -0.76
CA LEU A 142 -0.29 1.73 -1.34
C LEU A 142 -0.70 2.45 -2.63
N ILE A 143 -1.11 1.68 -3.65
CA ILE A 143 -1.56 2.20 -4.96
C ILE A 143 -2.61 3.30 -4.76
N ARG A 144 -3.64 3.04 -3.94
CA ARG A 144 -4.67 4.02 -3.60
C ARG A 144 -4.10 5.34 -3.11
N ASN A 145 -3.29 5.30 -2.06
CA ASN A 145 -2.73 6.50 -1.43
C ASN A 145 -1.79 7.24 -2.39
N ALA A 146 -1.01 6.49 -3.17
CA ALA A 146 -0.08 7.04 -4.14
C ALA A 146 -0.80 7.80 -5.26
N MET A 147 -1.88 7.23 -5.80
CA MET A 147 -2.70 7.89 -6.81
C MET A 147 -3.45 9.09 -6.25
N THR A 148 -4.01 8.99 -5.04
CA THR A 148 -4.68 10.12 -4.39
C THR A 148 -3.75 11.31 -4.19
N GLN A 149 -2.51 11.09 -3.73
CA GLN A 149 -1.52 12.16 -3.62
C GLN A 149 -1.15 12.75 -4.97
N GLY A 150 -1.01 11.90 -5.99
CA GLY A 150 -0.74 12.34 -7.34
C GLY A 150 -1.82 13.28 -7.89
N ILE A 151 -3.08 13.07 -7.54
CA ILE A 151 -4.20 13.95 -7.90
C ILE A 151 -4.19 15.24 -7.05
N GLU A 152 -3.98 15.10 -5.75
CA GLU A 152 -4.05 16.20 -4.79
C GLU A 152 -2.94 17.24 -5.00
N VAL A 153 -1.71 16.81 -5.30
CA VAL A 153 -0.60 17.72 -5.59
C VAL A 153 -0.92 18.67 -6.74
N VAL A 154 -1.65 18.20 -7.76
CA VAL A 154 -2.04 19.04 -8.90
C VAL A 154 -3.02 20.13 -8.51
N SER A 155 -3.87 19.91 -7.50
CA SER A 155 -4.78 20.94 -7.00
C SER A 155 -4.01 22.11 -6.39
N TYR A 156 -2.92 21.84 -5.68
CA TYR A 156 -2.01 22.88 -5.16
C TYR A 156 -1.22 23.56 -6.28
N LEU A 157 -0.70 22.78 -7.24
CA LEU A 157 0.03 23.31 -8.39
C LEU A 157 -0.85 24.24 -9.24
N LYS A 158 -2.11 23.87 -9.51
CA LYS A 158 -3.06 24.69 -10.26
C LYS A 158 -3.27 26.07 -9.64
N ALA A 159 -3.28 26.16 -8.31
CA ALA A 159 -3.42 27.44 -7.61
C ALA A 159 -2.17 28.34 -7.76
N ARG A 160 -0.98 27.72 -7.83
CA ARG A 160 0.32 28.42 -7.79
C ARG A 160 0.90 28.73 -9.16
N LEU A 161 0.80 27.80 -10.09
CA LEU A 161 1.43 27.91 -11.40
C LEU A 161 0.67 28.90 -12.29
N ARG A 162 1.42 29.53 -13.19
CA ARG A 162 0.90 30.38 -14.25
C ARG A 162 1.46 29.85 -15.57
N PRO A 163 0.62 29.30 -16.46
CA PRO A 163 1.10 28.75 -17.72
C PRO A 163 1.89 29.77 -18.55
N ARG A 164 3.01 29.33 -19.12
CA ARG A 164 3.89 30.16 -19.96
C ARG A 164 4.15 29.46 -21.29
N PRO A 165 4.14 30.18 -22.42
CA PRO A 165 4.49 29.59 -23.71
C PRO A 165 5.90 28.99 -23.69
N GLY A 166 6.06 27.78 -24.22
CA GLY A 166 7.38 27.14 -24.40
C GLY A 166 7.99 26.51 -23.13
N VAL A 167 7.33 26.58 -21.98
CA VAL A 167 7.78 25.94 -20.73
C VAL A 167 6.71 24.98 -20.24
N THR A 168 7.09 23.73 -19.94
CA THR A 168 6.17 22.75 -19.35
C THR A 168 5.80 23.17 -17.93
N ASP A 169 4.52 23.13 -17.57
CA ASP A 169 4.07 23.51 -16.23
C ASP A 169 4.56 22.51 -15.17
N VAL A 170 4.41 21.21 -15.44
CA VAL A 170 4.76 20.15 -14.50
C VAL A 170 5.59 19.05 -15.16
N VAL A 171 6.80 18.81 -14.67
CA VAL A 171 7.60 17.64 -15.06
C VAL A 171 7.41 16.55 -14.01
N ILE A 172 6.83 15.43 -14.41
CA ILE A 172 6.50 14.29 -13.56
C ILE A 172 7.57 13.22 -13.79
N VAL A 173 8.20 12.77 -12.71
CA VAL A 173 9.29 11.77 -12.77
C VAL A 173 8.80 10.45 -12.17
N GLY A 174 8.59 9.45 -13.03
CA GLY A 174 8.13 8.10 -12.70
C GLY A 174 6.68 7.85 -13.12
N ALA A 175 6.45 6.91 -14.03
CA ALA A 175 5.13 6.49 -14.52
C ALA A 175 4.57 5.29 -13.72
N GLY A 176 4.80 5.30 -12.41
CA GLY A 176 4.07 4.46 -11.47
C GLY A 176 2.63 4.97 -11.22
N PRO A 177 1.89 4.34 -10.28
CA PRO A 177 0.52 4.74 -9.99
C PRO A 177 0.37 6.22 -9.64
N ALA A 178 1.29 6.77 -8.83
CA ALA A 178 1.26 8.20 -8.46
C ALA A 178 1.44 9.12 -9.66
N GLY A 179 2.48 8.89 -10.48
CA GLY A 179 2.76 9.75 -11.63
C GLY A 179 1.71 9.68 -12.73
N LEU A 180 1.13 8.49 -12.96
CA LEU A 180 -0.01 8.35 -13.87
C LEU A 180 -1.22 9.17 -13.39
N ALA A 181 -1.55 9.10 -12.10
CA ALA A 181 -2.64 9.87 -11.52
C ALA A 181 -2.36 11.38 -11.53
N THR A 182 -1.09 11.80 -11.34
CA THR A 182 -0.66 13.19 -11.52
C THR A 182 -0.84 13.66 -12.97
N ALA A 183 -0.44 12.87 -13.95
CA ALA A 183 -0.61 13.22 -15.36
C ALA A 183 -2.10 13.36 -15.72
N ALA A 184 -2.95 12.44 -15.27
CA ALA A 184 -4.39 12.53 -15.43
C ALA A 184 -4.97 13.81 -14.81
N ALA A 185 -4.54 14.15 -13.59
CA ALA A 185 -4.98 15.37 -12.92
C ALA A 185 -4.44 16.65 -13.59
N CYS A 186 -3.23 16.64 -14.18
CA CYS A 186 -2.71 17.75 -14.96
C CYS A 186 -3.59 18.02 -16.20
N ILE A 187 -4.03 16.97 -16.90
CA ILE A 187 -4.95 17.08 -18.05
C ILE A 187 -6.26 17.74 -17.61
N ASP A 188 -6.89 17.24 -16.55
CA ASP A 188 -8.13 17.79 -16.00
C ASP A 188 -7.97 19.25 -15.53
N ALA A 189 -6.80 19.57 -14.98
CA ALA A 189 -6.46 20.93 -14.53
C ALA A 189 -6.13 21.90 -15.67
N GLY A 190 -5.92 21.41 -16.90
CA GLY A 190 -5.45 22.22 -18.03
C GLY A 190 -3.98 22.64 -17.94
N LEU A 191 -3.16 21.89 -17.19
CA LEU A 191 -1.71 22.13 -17.05
C LEU A 191 -0.94 21.26 -18.05
N SER A 192 0.03 21.87 -18.73
CA SER A 192 0.97 21.13 -19.58
C SER A 192 1.91 20.28 -18.71
N TYR A 193 2.20 19.05 -19.15
CA TYR A 193 3.08 18.15 -18.42
C TYR A 193 4.02 17.36 -19.34
N ARG A 194 5.08 16.85 -18.74
CA ARG A 194 6.00 15.83 -19.29
C ARG A 194 6.04 14.69 -18.28
N LEU A 195 5.74 13.46 -18.67
CA LEU A 195 5.79 12.28 -17.79
C LEU A 195 6.95 11.38 -18.21
N LEU A 196 8.02 11.40 -17.42
CA LEU A 196 9.28 10.73 -17.72
C LEU A 196 9.38 9.41 -16.95
N GLU A 197 9.71 8.32 -17.62
CA GLU A 197 9.86 6.99 -17.02
C GLU A 197 11.16 6.33 -17.49
N GLN A 198 11.96 5.82 -16.55
CA GLN A 198 13.25 5.19 -16.85
C GLN A 198 13.10 3.83 -17.52
N GLN A 199 11.99 3.12 -17.27
CA GLN A 199 11.69 1.80 -17.82
C GLN A 199 10.38 1.86 -18.59
N SER A 200 9.32 1.25 -18.05
CA SER A 200 8.00 1.17 -18.66
C SER A 200 6.90 1.57 -17.67
N LEU A 201 5.70 1.81 -18.19
CA LEU A 201 4.49 2.08 -17.42
C LEU A 201 4.27 1.07 -16.27
N GLY A 202 3.74 1.57 -15.14
CA GLY A 202 3.28 0.76 -14.02
C GLY A 202 4.25 0.69 -12.83
N GLY A 203 5.49 1.14 -13.01
CA GLY A 203 6.49 1.28 -11.96
C GLY A 203 6.67 -0.01 -11.14
N THR A 204 6.49 0.06 -9.82
CA THR A 204 6.59 -1.10 -8.92
C THR A 204 5.65 -2.27 -9.31
N VAL A 205 4.45 -1.98 -9.80
CA VAL A 205 3.45 -3.02 -10.12
C VAL A 205 3.88 -3.87 -11.31
N ALA A 206 4.51 -3.25 -12.31
CA ALA A 206 5.03 -3.95 -13.49
C ALA A 206 6.09 -5.00 -13.14
N HIS A 207 6.74 -4.86 -11.99
CA HIS A 207 7.80 -5.73 -11.50
C HIS A 207 7.34 -6.81 -10.52
N TYR A 208 6.04 -6.93 -10.26
CA TYR A 208 5.51 -8.03 -9.46
C TYR A 208 5.65 -9.39 -10.16
N PRO A 209 5.69 -10.51 -9.41
CA PRO A 209 5.55 -11.84 -9.98
C PRO A 209 4.31 -11.95 -10.87
N ARG A 210 4.39 -12.78 -11.90
CA ARG A 210 3.26 -13.07 -12.79
C ARG A 210 2.06 -13.55 -11.99
N GLN A 211 0.85 -13.13 -12.40
CA GLN A 211 -0.41 -13.45 -11.74
C GLN A 211 -0.54 -13.02 -10.27
N LYS A 212 0.42 -12.24 -9.73
CA LYS A 212 0.37 -11.78 -8.34
C LYS A 212 -0.94 -11.05 -8.07
N LEU A 213 -1.57 -11.42 -6.96
CA LEU A 213 -2.75 -10.71 -6.47
C LEU A 213 -2.35 -9.38 -5.82
N VAL A 214 -2.82 -8.30 -6.42
CA VAL A 214 -2.73 -6.93 -5.96
C VAL A 214 -4.01 -6.57 -5.21
N MET A 215 -3.84 -6.11 -3.98
CA MET A 215 -4.93 -5.67 -3.12
C MET A 215 -4.84 -4.15 -2.95
N SER A 216 -5.83 -3.42 -3.43
CA SER A 216 -5.92 -1.95 -3.27
C SER A 216 -7.38 -1.53 -3.20
N GLU A 217 -7.68 -0.45 -2.50
CA GLU A 217 -9.00 0.18 -2.65
C GLU A 217 -9.08 0.91 -4.00
N PRO A 218 -10.28 1.03 -4.59
CA PRO A 218 -10.51 1.85 -5.76
C PRO A 218 -10.19 3.34 -5.51
N VAL A 219 -9.86 4.06 -6.59
CA VAL A 219 -9.60 5.50 -6.61
C VAL A 219 -10.38 6.13 -7.75
N GLU A 220 -10.94 7.32 -7.53
CA GLU A 220 -11.52 8.12 -8.61
C GLU A 220 -10.40 8.91 -9.30
N ILE A 221 -10.18 8.66 -10.59
CA ILE A 221 -9.24 9.41 -11.43
C ILE A 221 -10.02 10.43 -12.27
N PRO A 222 -9.65 11.72 -12.25
CA PRO A 222 -10.26 12.74 -13.10
C PRO A 222 -10.25 12.35 -14.59
N GLY A 223 -11.38 12.58 -15.28
CA GLY A 223 -11.57 12.23 -16.69
C GLY A 223 -11.76 10.72 -17.00
N TYR A 224 -11.34 9.82 -16.12
CA TYR A 224 -11.46 8.36 -16.32
C TYR A 224 -12.61 7.75 -15.51
N GLY A 225 -12.75 8.16 -14.25
CA GLY A 225 -13.69 7.59 -13.27
C GLY A 225 -13.01 6.61 -12.32
N ARG A 226 -13.73 5.56 -11.93
CA ARG A 226 -13.28 4.62 -10.91
C ARG A 226 -12.20 3.68 -11.45
N PHE A 227 -11.00 3.82 -10.92
CA PHE A 227 -9.87 2.94 -11.13
C PHE A 227 -9.77 1.87 -10.03
N GLY A 228 -9.59 0.62 -10.46
CA GLY A 228 -9.20 -0.50 -9.62
C GLY A 228 -10.34 -1.16 -8.83
N LYS A 229 -10.04 -2.36 -8.35
CA LYS A 229 -10.92 -3.19 -7.51
C LYS A 229 -10.14 -3.64 -6.26
N ARG A 230 -10.88 -4.11 -5.24
CA ARG A 230 -10.30 -4.62 -3.98
C ARG A 230 -9.24 -5.70 -4.18
N ARG A 231 -9.38 -6.51 -5.22
CA ARG A 231 -8.50 -7.61 -5.57
C ARG A 231 -8.42 -7.71 -7.08
N MET A 232 -7.20 -7.65 -7.61
CA MET A 232 -6.89 -7.78 -9.03
C MET A 232 -5.59 -8.57 -9.19
N ARG A 233 -5.40 -9.23 -10.32
CA ARG A 233 -4.09 -9.76 -10.71
C ARG A 233 -3.23 -8.61 -11.26
N LYS A 234 -1.91 -8.77 -11.17
CA LYS A 234 -0.92 -7.83 -11.72
C LYS A 234 -1.30 -7.39 -13.14
N GLU A 235 -1.59 -8.35 -14.01
CA GLU A 235 -1.87 -8.11 -15.42
C GLU A 235 -3.16 -7.30 -15.62
N GLU A 236 -4.19 -7.53 -14.78
CA GLU A 236 -5.41 -6.72 -14.80
C GLU A 236 -5.13 -5.26 -14.40
N VAL A 237 -4.24 -5.04 -13.42
CA VAL A 237 -3.86 -3.68 -12.99
C VAL A 237 -3.06 -2.97 -14.09
N ILE A 238 -2.13 -3.66 -14.75
CA ILE A 238 -1.36 -3.09 -15.87
C ILE A 238 -2.28 -2.76 -17.05
N ALA A 239 -3.18 -3.68 -17.42
CA ALA A 239 -4.15 -3.42 -18.49
C ALA A 239 -5.07 -2.22 -18.19
N GLU A 240 -5.47 -2.05 -16.92
CA GLU A 240 -6.24 -0.87 -16.52
C GLU A 240 -5.40 0.42 -16.55
N PHE A 241 -4.10 0.38 -16.24
CA PHE A 241 -3.20 1.52 -16.46
C PHE A 241 -3.09 1.89 -17.94
N ASP A 242 -2.94 0.89 -18.83
CA ASP A 242 -2.94 1.11 -20.27
C ASP A 242 -4.27 1.74 -20.75
N GLU A 243 -5.40 1.29 -20.19
CA GLU A 243 -6.71 1.86 -20.49
C GLU A 243 -6.81 3.34 -20.06
N VAL A 244 -6.32 3.68 -18.87
CA VAL A 244 -6.24 5.07 -18.38
C VAL A 244 -5.40 5.91 -19.34
N VAL A 245 -4.20 5.43 -19.71
CA VAL A 245 -3.30 6.13 -20.64
C VAL A 245 -3.99 6.38 -21.97
N ARG A 246 -4.58 5.35 -22.57
CA ARG A 246 -5.24 5.43 -23.88
C ARG A 246 -6.47 6.34 -23.85
N ARG A 247 -7.32 6.23 -22.82
CA ARG A 247 -8.59 6.95 -22.73
C ARG A 247 -8.39 8.44 -22.45
N LEU A 248 -7.38 8.79 -21.66
CA LEU A 248 -7.04 10.18 -21.34
C LEU A 248 -6.03 10.79 -22.32
N GLY A 249 -5.45 9.99 -23.22
CA GLY A 249 -4.41 10.45 -24.14
C GLY A 249 -3.13 10.86 -23.40
N ILE A 250 -2.79 10.16 -22.30
CA ILE A 250 -1.57 10.44 -21.54
C ILE A 250 -0.36 10.05 -22.37
N ARG A 251 0.65 10.93 -22.40
CA ARG A 251 1.93 10.65 -23.07
C ARG A 251 2.96 10.29 -22.03
N VAL A 252 3.46 9.06 -22.10
CA VAL A 252 4.54 8.54 -21.25
C VAL A 252 5.81 8.49 -22.09
N GLU A 253 6.90 9.02 -21.55
CA GLU A 253 8.21 8.99 -22.19
C GLU A 253 9.08 7.96 -21.49
N GLU A 254 8.97 6.74 -22.00
CA GLU A 254 9.67 5.56 -21.53
C GLU A 254 11.15 5.56 -21.95
N GLY A 255 12.00 4.86 -21.20
CA GLY A 255 13.46 4.84 -21.40
C GLY A 255 14.18 6.16 -21.07
N VAL A 256 13.48 7.13 -20.45
CA VAL A 256 14.03 8.44 -20.07
C VAL A 256 14.29 8.48 -18.58
N ARG A 257 15.55 8.28 -18.18
CA ARG A 257 15.96 8.36 -16.79
C ARG A 257 16.37 9.78 -16.43
N VAL A 258 15.73 10.34 -15.40
CA VAL A 258 16.16 11.59 -14.77
C VAL A 258 17.37 11.32 -13.88
N VAL A 259 18.44 12.10 -14.06
CA VAL A 259 19.72 11.93 -13.37
C VAL A 259 20.15 13.17 -12.58
N GLY A 260 19.52 14.33 -12.83
CA GLY A 260 19.86 15.59 -12.19
C GLY A 260 18.71 16.60 -12.26
N LEU A 261 18.78 17.60 -11.39
CA LEU A 261 17.82 18.70 -11.33
C LEU A 261 18.53 19.98 -10.90
N GLU A 262 18.57 20.96 -11.79
CA GLU A 262 19.15 22.29 -11.57
C GLU A 262 18.08 23.38 -11.68
N GLY A 263 18.43 24.60 -11.30
CA GLY A 263 17.50 25.73 -11.27
C GLY A 263 16.55 25.73 -10.07
N GLY A 264 15.43 26.44 -10.20
CA GLY A 264 14.50 26.70 -9.11
C GLY A 264 13.06 26.93 -9.59
N PRO A 265 12.14 27.29 -8.67
CA PRO A 265 10.73 27.47 -8.98
C PRO A 265 10.49 28.30 -10.24
N GLY A 266 9.73 27.75 -11.18
CA GLY A 266 9.44 28.37 -12.47
C GLY A 266 10.47 28.11 -13.57
N ALA A 267 11.68 27.67 -13.28
CA ALA A 267 12.71 27.43 -14.28
C ALA A 267 13.64 26.30 -13.83
N PHE A 268 13.10 25.09 -13.78
CA PHE A 268 13.89 23.89 -13.57
C PHE A 268 14.49 23.40 -14.88
N GLU A 269 15.74 22.95 -14.80
CA GLU A 269 16.41 22.19 -15.84
C GLU A 269 16.60 20.76 -15.32
N ILE A 270 15.93 19.80 -15.95
CA ILE A 270 15.92 18.40 -15.58
C ILE A 270 16.88 17.67 -16.53
N GLU A 271 17.96 17.15 -15.98
CA GLU A 271 18.94 16.35 -16.71
C GLU A 271 18.41 14.93 -16.90
N THR A 272 18.34 14.47 -18.15
CA THR A 272 17.84 13.13 -18.48
C THR A 272 18.73 12.40 -19.49
N THR A 273 18.61 11.08 -19.56
CA THR A 273 19.27 10.27 -20.60
C THR A 273 18.79 10.57 -22.03
N GLY A 274 17.62 11.21 -22.18
CA GLY A 274 17.06 11.62 -23.48
C GLY A 274 17.32 13.08 -23.84
N GLY A 275 18.16 13.78 -23.08
CA GLY A 275 18.41 15.22 -23.22
C GLY A 275 17.72 16.08 -22.15
N PRO A 276 18.08 17.36 -22.02
CA PRO A 276 17.54 18.22 -20.97
C PRO A 276 16.06 18.54 -21.22
N VAL A 277 15.30 18.64 -20.12
CA VAL A 277 13.88 19.03 -20.12
C VAL A 277 13.72 20.25 -19.22
N THR A 278 12.86 21.19 -19.58
CA THR A 278 12.56 22.35 -18.74
C THR A 278 11.15 22.29 -18.16
N GLY A 279 10.97 22.80 -16.95
CA GLY A 279 9.69 22.79 -16.26
C GLY A 279 9.52 23.87 -15.20
N GLN A 280 8.28 24.28 -14.91
CA GLN A 280 8.00 25.23 -13.83
C GLN A 280 8.03 24.58 -12.44
N ALA A 281 7.53 23.33 -12.34
CA ALA A 281 7.56 22.52 -11.13
C ALA A 281 7.94 21.07 -11.48
N VAL A 282 8.49 20.35 -10.49
CA VAL A 282 8.85 18.95 -10.63
C VAL A 282 8.08 18.11 -9.61
N VAL A 283 7.44 17.04 -10.05
CA VAL A 283 6.78 16.06 -9.19
C VAL A 283 7.56 14.75 -9.24
N LEU A 284 8.23 14.41 -8.14
CA LEU A 284 8.96 13.15 -7.97
C LEU A 284 7.99 12.05 -7.53
N ALA A 285 7.66 11.16 -8.47
CA ALA A 285 6.81 9.97 -8.30
C ALA A 285 7.60 8.65 -8.44
N ILE A 286 8.91 8.69 -8.13
CA ILE A 286 9.88 7.60 -8.36
C ILE A 286 9.78 6.40 -7.42
N GLY A 287 8.93 6.48 -6.39
CA GLY A 287 8.76 5.43 -5.38
C GLY A 287 10.04 5.11 -4.58
N ARG A 288 10.08 3.96 -3.91
CA ARG A 288 11.27 3.48 -3.16
C ARG A 288 11.83 2.15 -3.66
N ARG A 289 11.14 1.48 -4.59
CA ARG A 289 11.51 0.12 -5.03
C ARG A 289 12.35 0.07 -6.30
N GLY A 290 12.66 1.23 -6.90
CA GLY A 290 13.57 1.31 -8.04
C GLY A 290 14.99 0.81 -7.70
N THR A 291 15.39 0.94 -6.43
CA THR A 291 16.70 0.48 -5.93
C THR A 291 16.51 -0.60 -4.88
N PRO A 292 16.71 -1.89 -5.21
CA PRO A 292 16.66 -2.95 -4.21
C PRO A 292 17.79 -2.78 -3.20
N ARG A 293 17.54 -3.13 -1.93
CA ARG A 293 18.58 -3.18 -0.92
C ARG A 293 19.54 -4.32 -1.25
N ARG A 294 20.83 -4.01 -1.25
CA ARG A 294 21.92 -4.96 -1.47
C ARG A 294 22.34 -5.66 -0.16
N LEU A 295 22.80 -6.90 -0.30
CA LEU A 295 23.46 -7.69 0.73
C LEU A 295 24.85 -7.13 1.05
N GLY A 296 25.56 -6.57 0.06
CA GLY A 296 26.91 -6.04 0.25
C GLY A 296 27.95 -7.13 0.51
N VAL A 297 27.74 -8.32 -0.03
CA VAL A 297 28.61 -9.50 0.16
C VAL A 297 29.37 -9.84 -1.12
N PRO A 298 30.55 -10.48 -1.02
CA PRO A 298 31.27 -10.93 -2.20
C PRO A 298 30.41 -11.89 -3.05
N GLY A 299 30.45 -11.68 -4.37
CA GLY A 299 29.71 -12.46 -5.36
C GLY A 299 28.23 -12.12 -5.52
N GLU A 300 27.74 -11.07 -4.86
CA GLU A 300 26.38 -10.56 -5.06
C GLU A 300 26.09 -10.12 -6.50
N ASP A 301 27.11 -9.68 -7.25
CA ASP A 301 26.97 -9.25 -8.65
C ASP A 301 27.01 -10.42 -9.66
N LEU A 302 27.01 -11.68 -9.19
CA LEU A 302 26.96 -12.85 -10.08
C LEU A 302 25.62 -12.94 -10.81
N PRO A 303 25.57 -13.43 -12.07
CA PRO A 303 24.33 -13.50 -12.86
C PRO A 303 23.20 -14.33 -12.25
N LYS A 304 23.53 -15.25 -11.32
CA LYS A 304 22.58 -16.08 -10.59
C LYS A 304 21.81 -15.34 -9.49
N VAL A 305 22.19 -14.10 -9.18
CA VAL A 305 21.59 -13.29 -8.13
C VAL A 305 20.58 -12.34 -8.75
N THR A 306 19.33 -12.44 -8.30
CA THR A 306 18.27 -11.51 -8.67
C THR A 306 17.63 -10.91 -7.42
N TYR A 307 17.05 -9.72 -7.55
CA TYR A 307 16.35 -9.04 -6.46
C TYR A 307 14.82 -9.19 -6.56
N ARG A 308 14.35 -9.90 -7.59
CA ARG A 308 12.92 -10.01 -7.93
C ARG A 308 12.64 -11.39 -8.51
N LEU A 309 11.54 -11.99 -8.05
CA LEU A 309 10.93 -13.15 -8.72
C LEU A 309 9.89 -12.64 -9.71
N ILE A 310 10.05 -12.93 -11.00
CA ILE A 310 9.08 -12.54 -12.05
C ILE A 310 8.31 -13.79 -12.50
N GLU A 311 9.03 -14.81 -12.97
CA GLU A 311 8.49 -16.08 -13.45
C GLU A 311 9.07 -17.22 -12.59
N PRO A 312 8.26 -17.93 -11.78
CA PRO A 312 8.77 -19.05 -10.98
C PRO A 312 9.28 -20.20 -11.86
N GLU A 313 8.67 -20.43 -13.02
CA GLU A 313 8.94 -21.58 -13.90
C GLU A 313 10.39 -21.63 -14.41
N GLN A 314 11.07 -20.48 -14.50
CA GLN A 314 12.49 -20.41 -14.90
C GLN A 314 13.42 -21.11 -13.90
N TYR A 315 12.96 -21.37 -12.67
CA TYR A 315 13.73 -22.00 -11.61
C TYR A 315 13.38 -23.47 -11.38
N ALA A 316 12.53 -24.06 -12.23
CA ALA A 316 12.19 -25.49 -12.16
C ALA A 316 13.45 -26.38 -12.12
N GLY A 317 13.44 -27.38 -11.25
CA GLY A 317 14.56 -28.31 -11.02
C GLY A 317 15.83 -27.69 -10.42
N CYS A 318 15.86 -26.40 -10.08
CA CYS A 318 17.03 -25.71 -9.56
C CYS A 318 17.02 -25.59 -8.03
N ARG A 319 18.19 -25.42 -7.41
CA ARG A 319 18.32 -25.07 -5.98
C ARG A 319 18.29 -23.56 -5.81
N VAL A 320 17.22 -23.05 -5.24
CA VAL A 320 16.98 -21.61 -5.09
C VAL A 320 17.05 -21.21 -3.62
N LEU A 321 17.90 -20.23 -3.32
CA LEU A 321 17.94 -19.57 -2.01
C LEU A 321 17.16 -18.27 -2.08
N VAL A 322 16.08 -18.15 -1.32
CA VAL A 322 15.38 -16.88 -1.09
C VAL A 322 15.93 -16.23 0.18
N VAL A 323 16.35 -14.98 0.10
CA VAL A 323 16.92 -14.23 1.23
C VAL A 323 15.95 -13.16 1.70
N GLY A 324 15.48 -13.28 2.94
CA GLY A 324 14.56 -12.32 3.57
C GLY A 324 13.47 -13.00 4.40
N GLY A 325 12.70 -12.18 5.13
CA GLY A 325 11.61 -12.67 5.99
C GLY A 325 10.39 -11.74 6.02
N GLY A 326 10.26 -10.88 5.01
CA GLY A 326 9.06 -10.08 4.78
C GLY A 326 8.15 -10.74 3.73
N ASP A 327 6.96 -10.18 3.49
CA ASP A 327 5.98 -10.76 2.56
C ASP A 327 6.57 -11.08 1.17
N SER A 328 7.41 -10.21 0.60
CA SER A 328 8.02 -10.47 -0.72
C SER A 328 8.91 -11.72 -0.75
N ALA A 329 9.65 -12.00 0.34
CA ALA A 329 10.48 -13.20 0.44
C ALA A 329 9.61 -14.45 0.63
N LEU A 330 8.62 -14.37 1.52
CA LEU A 330 7.71 -15.49 1.78
C LEU A 330 6.88 -15.84 0.55
N GLU A 331 6.30 -14.84 -0.13
CA GLU A 331 5.56 -15.05 -1.37
C GLU A 331 6.42 -15.68 -2.46
N SER A 332 7.70 -15.26 -2.60
CA SER A 332 8.61 -15.86 -3.58
C SER A 332 8.91 -17.32 -3.25
N ALA A 333 9.20 -17.63 -1.98
CA ALA A 333 9.47 -19.00 -1.55
C ALA A 333 8.23 -19.91 -1.68
N ILE A 334 7.04 -19.41 -1.32
CA ILE A 334 5.77 -20.13 -1.47
C ILE A 334 5.50 -20.40 -2.95
N LEU A 335 5.61 -19.38 -3.81
CA LEU A 335 5.32 -19.51 -5.24
C LEU A 335 6.25 -20.52 -5.91
N LEU A 336 7.55 -20.46 -5.62
CA LEU A 336 8.50 -21.45 -6.12
C LEU A 336 8.15 -22.87 -5.64
N ALA A 337 7.80 -23.03 -4.37
CA ALA A 337 7.52 -24.35 -3.80
C ALA A 337 6.17 -24.94 -4.22
N GLU A 338 5.16 -24.13 -4.52
CA GLU A 338 3.81 -24.56 -4.92
C GLU A 338 3.69 -24.76 -6.43
N GLU A 339 4.32 -23.90 -7.24
CA GLU A 339 4.11 -23.86 -8.70
C GLU A 339 5.24 -24.53 -9.50
N THR A 340 6.32 -24.98 -8.83
CA THR A 340 7.47 -25.61 -9.48
C THR A 340 8.00 -26.81 -8.70
N ASP A 341 8.96 -27.52 -9.29
CA ASP A 341 9.75 -28.59 -8.67
C ASP A 341 11.12 -28.10 -8.15
N ALA A 342 11.31 -26.78 -8.00
CA ALA A 342 12.53 -26.21 -7.45
C ALA A 342 12.81 -26.67 -6.01
N GLU A 343 14.08 -26.88 -5.67
CA GLU A 343 14.54 -27.09 -4.31
C GLU A 343 14.71 -25.73 -3.61
N VAL A 344 13.73 -25.35 -2.78
CA VAL A 344 13.67 -24.01 -2.17
C VAL A 344 14.23 -24.01 -0.76
N ALA A 345 15.15 -23.08 -0.48
CA ALA A 345 15.57 -22.71 0.86
C ALA A 345 15.26 -21.23 1.12
N ILE A 346 14.87 -20.89 2.35
CA ILE A 346 14.67 -19.50 2.78
C ILE A 346 15.63 -19.15 3.92
N SER A 347 16.49 -18.16 3.71
CA SER A 347 17.41 -17.64 4.74
C SER A 347 16.86 -16.36 5.34
N TYR A 348 16.78 -16.32 6.67
CA TYR A 348 16.34 -15.15 7.40
C TYR A 348 17.15 -14.93 8.68
N ARG A 349 17.65 -13.70 8.86
CA ARG A 349 18.52 -13.33 9.99
C ARG A 349 17.86 -13.40 11.38
N ARG A 350 16.53 -13.51 11.45
CA ARG A 350 15.81 -13.64 12.74
C ARG A 350 15.39 -15.09 12.96
N GLN A 351 15.05 -15.42 14.21
CA GLN A 351 14.62 -16.76 14.60
C GLN A 351 13.19 -17.11 14.17
N ALA A 352 12.35 -16.11 13.90
CA ALA A 352 10.95 -16.31 13.51
C ALA A 352 10.45 -15.26 12.53
N PHE A 353 9.49 -15.64 11.68
CA PHE A 353 8.76 -14.71 10.81
C PHE A 353 7.78 -13.88 11.65
N GLY A 354 8.06 -12.57 11.73
CA GLY A 354 7.23 -11.61 12.47
C GLY A 354 6.86 -10.36 11.68
N ARG A 355 7.32 -10.23 10.42
CA ARG A 355 7.10 -9.03 9.58
C ARG A 355 6.42 -9.40 8.27
N CYS A 356 5.38 -10.21 8.36
CA CYS A 356 4.64 -10.70 7.21
C CYS A 356 3.18 -10.93 7.59
N ARG A 357 2.32 -11.05 6.58
CA ARG A 357 0.91 -11.39 6.77
C ARG A 357 0.79 -12.78 7.41
N PRO A 358 -0.17 -12.98 8.34
CA PRO A 358 -0.38 -14.27 8.98
C PRO A 358 -0.65 -15.40 7.99
N THR A 359 -1.37 -15.11 6.91
CA THR A 359 -1.66 -16.07 5.84
C THR A 359 -0.39 -16.56 5.17
N ASN A 360 0.52 -15.64 4.82
CA ASN A 360 1.83 -15.98 4.24
C ASN A 360 2.70 -16.73 5.26
N LYS A 361 2.68 -16.32 6.52
CA LYS A 361 3.39 -16.98 7.62
C LYS A 361 2.95 -18.43 7.80
N GLN A 362 1.65 -18.66 7.94
CA GLN A 362 1.07 -20.00 8.11
C GLN A 362 1.41 -20.91 6.94
N LYS A 363 1.31 -20.39 5.71
CA LYS A 363 1.66 -21.13 4.50
C LYS A 363 3.14 -21.53 4.47
N ILE A 364 4.06 -20.60 4.69
CA ILE A 364 5.49 -20.93 4.65
C ILE A 364 5.87 -21.90 5.78
N GLU A 365 5.30 -21.74 6.98
CA GLU A 365 5.52 -22.64 8.11
C GLU A 365 5.00 -24.06 7.81
N ALA A 366 3.83 -24.18 7.16
CA ALA A 366 3.31 -25.47 6.70
C ALA A 366 4.20 -26.12 5.64
N LEU A 367 4.72 -25.35 4.67
CA LEU A 367 5.66 -25.84 3.66
C LEU A 367 7.00 -26.29 4.27
N ILE A 368 7.49 -25.58 5.28
CA ILE A 368 8.68 -25.98 6.04
C ILE A 368 8.42 -27.28 6.82
N ALA A 369 7.29 -27.37 7.51
CA ALA A 369 6.90 -28.58 8.25
C ALA A 369 6.75 -29.80 7.31
N ALA A 370 6.22 -29.58 6.11
CA ALA A 370 6.12 -30.59 5.04
C ALA A 370 7.45 -30.87 4.32
N ARG A 371 8.55 -30.23 4.72
CA ARG A 371 9.89 -30.31 4.08
C ARG A 371 9.90 -29.95 2.59
N ARG A 372 8.92 -29.16 2.14
CA ARG A 372 8.87 -28.57 0.79
C ARG A 372 9.76 -27.33 0.67
N VAL A 373 10.02 -26.66 1.79
CA VAL A 373 10.96 -25.53 1.88
C VAL A 373 11.92 -25.77 3.05
N VAL A 374 13.20 -25.51 2.84
CA VAL A 374 14.20 -25.54 3.91
C VAL A 374 14.26 -24.18 4.61
N GLY A 375 13.81 -24.11 5.86
CA GLY A 375 13.88 -22.89 6.68
C GLY A 375 15.24 -22.71 7.36
N LEU A 376 16.02 -21.72 6.93
CA LEU A 376 17.35 -21.39 7.47
C LEU A 376 17.27 -20.13 8.35
N MET A 377 16.70 -20.29 9.55
CA MET A 377 16.47 -19.20 10.50
C MET A 377 17.74 -18.81 11.25
N GLY A 378 17.85 -17.54 11.64
CA GLY A 378 19.05 -16.99 12.28
C GLY A 378 20.31 -17.04 11.40
N THR A 379 20.15 -17.06 10.08
CA THR A 379 21.27 -17.09 9.12
C THR A 379 21.39 -15.80 8.34
N GLU A 380 22.63 -15.45 8.00
CA GLU A 380 22.97 -14.37 7.07
C GLU A 380 23.84 -14.91 5.94
N VAL A 381 23.64 -14.42 4.72
CA VAL A 381 24.53 -14.71 3.59
C VAL A 381 25.83 -13.95 3.80
N GLU A 382 26.96 -14.63 3.65
CA GLU A 382 28.29 -14.04 3.83
C GLU A 382 29.06 -13.96 2.51
N GLU A 383 28.85 -14.92 1.60
CA GLU A 383 29.49 -15.00 0.30
C GLU A 383 28.59 -15.78 -0.67
N ILE A 384 28.52 -15.33 -1.92
CA ILE A 384 27.85 -16.05 -3.00
C ILE A 384 28.92 -16.50 -3.99
N ARG A 385 28.96 -17.80 -4.29
CA ARG A 385 29.88 -18.42 -5.24
C ARG A 385 29.10 -18.90 -6.47
N PRO A 386 29.78 -19.20 -7.59
CA PRO A 386 29.12 -19.67 -8.81
C PRO A 386 28.17 -20.86 -8.58
N ASP A 387 28.56 -21.83 -7.75
CA ASP A 387 27.82 -23.09 -7.51
C ASP A 387 27.32 -23.27 -6.06
N SER A 388 27.57 -22.29 -5.20
CA SER A 388 27.32 -22.41 -3.76
C SER A 388 27.09 -21.07 -3.08
N VAL A 389 26.54 -21.11 -1.87
CA VAL A 389 26.35 -19.95 -0.99
C VAL A 389 26.91 -20.27 0.37
N VAL A 390 27.60 -19.31 0.99
CA VAL A 390 28.11 -19.41 2.36
C VAL A 390 27.14 -18.67 3.27
N LEU A 391 26.59 -19.41 4.23
CA LEU A 391 25.70 -18.89 5.26
C LEU A 391 26.39 -18.92 6.61
N ARG A 392 26.06 -17.93 7.43
CA ARG A 392 26.53 -17.81 8.81
C ARG A 392 25.35 -17.97 9.80
N PRO A 393 25.07 -19.20 10.28
CA PRO A 393 24.27 -19.41 11.49
C PRO A 393 25.05 -18.99 12.74
N GLY A 394 24.80 -17.78 13.27
CA GLY A 394 25.49 -17.29 14.46
C GLY A 394 27.01 -17.16 14.27
N GLN A 395 27.80 -18.04 14.89
CA GLN A 395 29.27 -18.06 14.77
C GLN A 395 29.83 -19.16 13.85
N ARG A 396 28.99 -20.05 13.31
CA ARG A 396 29.45 -21.15 12.43
C ARG A 396 29.24 -20.76 10.96
N ARG A 397 30.20 -21.09 10.10
CA ARG A 397 30.11 -20.90 8.63
C ARG A 397 29.77 -22.24 7.97
N GLY A 398 28.85 -22.24 7.01
CA GLY A 398 28.49 -23.43 6.24
C GLY A 398 28.24 -23.08 4.78
N ALA A 399 28.80 -23.87 3.85
CA ALA A 399 28.54 -23.75 2.43
C ALA A 399 27.42 -24.71 2.00
N MET A 400 26.53 -24.24 1.13
CA MET A 400 25.43 -25.01 0.57
C MET A 400 25.47 -24.89 -0.96
N LYS A 401 25.27 -26.00 -1.68
CA LYS A 401 25.13 -25.97 -3.14
C LYS A 401 23.90 -25.15 -3.52
N ASN A 402 24.04 -24.30 -4.52
CA ASN A 402 23.00 -23.35 -4.88
C ASN A 402 23.15 -22.96 -6.35
N ASP A 403 22.03 -22.86 -7.07
CA ASP A 403 22.01 -22.50 -8.48
C ASP A 403 21.54 -21.05 -8.68
N TYR A 404 20.58 -20.57 -7.86
CA TYR A 404 20.07 -19.20 -7.92
C TYR A 404 19.82 -18.59 -6.53
N VAL A 405 19.99 -17.26 -6.42
CA VAL A 405 19.70 -16.50 -5.21
C VAL A 405 18.70 -15.40 -5.51
N ILE A 406 17.58 -15.38 -4.79
CA ILE A 406 16.56 -14.33 -4.88
C ILE A 406 16.62 -13.48 -3.61
N VAL A 407 17.09 -12.25 -3.73
CA VAL A 407 17.27 -11.32 -2.62
C VAL A 407 16.02 -10.44 -2.46
N ASN A 408 15.24 -10.68 -1.41
CA ASN A 408 14.03 -9.92 -1.10
C ASN A 408 14.09 -9.27 0.29
N ILE A 409 15.09 -8.40 0.48
CA ILE A 409 15.38 -7.72 1.76
C ILE A 409 14.88 -6.26 1.83
N GLY A 410 14.02 -5.87 0.88
CA GLY A 410 13.40 -4.55 0.78
C GLY A 410 14.07 -3.64 -0.26
N GLY A 411 13.53 -2.43 -0.42
CA GLY A 411 14.14 -1.36 -1.23
C GLY A 411 14.74 -0.27 -0.35
N GLU A 412 15.64 0.53 -0.93
CA GLU A 412 16.24 1.68 -0.28
C GLU A 412 15.69 2.99 -0.83
N LEU A 413 15.58 3.98 0.06
CA LEU A 413 15.32 5.35 -0.36
C LEU A 413 16.46 5.79 -1.29
N PRO A 414 16.18 6.40 -2.46
CA PRO A 414 17.22 6.87 -3.38
C PRO A 414 17.93 8.12 -2.84
N ARG A 415 18.59 7.98 -1.69
CA ARG A 415 19.18 9.05 -0.88
C ARG A 415 20.15 9.91 -1.69
N ALA A 416 21.09 9.27 -2.38
CA ALA A 416 22.09 9.96 -3.19
C ALA A 416 21.45 10.85 -4.28
N PHE A 417 20.36 10.39 -4.90
CA PHE A 417 19.63 11.20 -5.88
C PHE A 417 18.91 12.38 -5.21
N LEU A 418 18.17 12.13 -4.13
CA LEU A 418 17.43 13.16 -3.40
C LEU A 418 18.36 14.27 -2.87
N GLU A 419 19.48 13.89 -2.26
CA GLU A 419 20.49 14.82 -1.77
C GLU A 419 21.13 15.60 -2.93
N LYS A 420 21.46 14.93 -4.05
CA LYS A 420 21.94 15.59 -5.28
C LYS A 420 20.95 16.63 -5.79
N VAL A 421 19.64 16.36 -5.73
CA VAL A 421 18.60 17.30 -6.13
C VAL A 421 18.15 18.24 -5.00
N GLY A 422 18.91 18.37 -3.92
CA GLY A 422 18.66 19.36 -2.86
C GLY A 422 17.44 19.06 -1.96
N VAL A 423 16.97 17.82 -1.94
CA VAL A 423 15.89 17.37 -1.05
C VAL A 423 16.48 16.85 0.26
N GLU A 424 16.06 17.43 1.37
CA GLU A 424 16.45 17.06 2.72
C GLU A 424 15.68 15.80 3.17
N ILE A 425 16.42 14.88 3.78
CA ILE A 425 15.87 13.63 4.31
C ILE A 425 16.04 13.65 5.82
N ARG A 426 14.94 13.43 6.52
CA ARG A 426 14.92 13.32 7.98
C ARG A 426 14.50 11.94 8.42
N ARG A 427 15.03 11.53 9.57
CA ARG A 427 14.61 10.32 10.26
C ARG A 427 13.45 10.63 11.21
N HIS A 428 12.32 9.95 11.03
CA HIS A 428 11.12 10.13 11.84
C HIS A 428 10.93 8.98 12.84
N HIS A 429 10.68 9.31 14.11
CA HIS A 429 10.52 8.38 15.23
C HIS A 429 9.08 8.34 15.77
N GLY A 430 8.10 8.45 14.88
CA GLY A 430 6.69 8.47 15.25
C GLY A 430 6.22 9.83 15.76
N GLU A 431 7.01 10.90 15.56
CA GLU A 431 6.51 12.25 15.77
C GLU A 431 5.35 12.58 14.81
N ASP A 432 4.41 13.38 15.31
CA ASP A 432 3.34 13.96 14.51
C ASP A 432 3.96 14.96 13.53
N ARG A 433 3.78 14.75 12.22
CA ARG A 433 4.31 15.68 11.22
C ARG A 433 3.62 17.05 11.28
N GLY A 434 2.49 17.21 11.98
CA GLY A 434 1.78 18.49 12.19
C GLY A 434 1.40 19.21 10.89
N ARG A 435 0.10 19.40 10.60
CA ARG A 435 -0.40 19.98 9.31
C ARG A 435 0.10 19.30 8.01
N GLY A 436 1.07 18.38 8.04
CA GLY A 436 1.47 17.49 6.95
C GLY A 436 0.76 16.13 6.97
N ALA A 437 -0.31 15.97 7.76
CA ALA A 437 -1.28 14.91 7.49
C ALA A 437 -1.93 15.21 6.13
N PRO A 438 -2.04 14.24 5.21
CA PRO A 438 -2.58 14.49 3.88
C PRO A 438 -3.95 15.18 3.97
N SER A 439 -4.25 16.17 3.14
CA SER A 439 -5.54 16.87 3.25
C SER A 439 -6.74 15.94 2.98
N TRP A 440 -6.53 14.82 2.27
CA TRP A 440 -7.52 13.74 2.12
C TRP A 440 -7.89 13.00 3.42
N ALA A 441 -7.04 13.11 4.45
CA ALA A 441 -7.35 12.63 5.78
C ALA A 441 -8.43 13.55 6.42
N ALA A 442 -8.30 14.87 6.24
CA ALA A 442 -9.24 15.85 6.79
C ALA A 442 -10.59 15.95 6.04
N THR A 443 -10.74 15.37 4.85
CA THR A 443 -12.00 15.43 4.07
C THR A 443 -13.11 14.48 4.55
N SER A 444 -12.92 13.75 5.68
CA SER A 444 -14.04 13.10 6.37
C SER A 444 -14.79 14.02 7.34
N ALA A 445 -14.52 15.32 7.33
CA ALA A 445 -15.44 16.32 7.88
C ALA A 445 -16.77 16.26 7.13
N ARG A 446 -17.61 15.27 7.50
CA ARG A 446 -19.06 15.40 7.46
C ARG A 446 -19.32 16.81 7.95
N SER A 447 -19.93 17.60 7.06
CA SER A 447 -20.78 18.73 7.37
C SER A 447 -20.86 18.98 8.87
N ARG A 448 -20.29 20.10 9.34
CA ARG A 448 -20.65 20.66 10.64
C ARG A 448 -22.17 20.77 10.66
N ILE A 449 -22.85 19.76 11.20
CA ILE A 449 -24.22 19.88 11.64
C ILE A 449 -24.03 20.24 13.11
N PRO A 450 -24.22 21.52 13.49
CA PRO A 450 -24.29 21.85 14.89
C PRO A 450 -25.42 21.01 15.48
N CYS A 451 -25.14 20.32 16.58
CA CYS A 451 -26.17 19.77 17.44
C CYS A 451 -27.09 20.91 17.88
N ALA A 452 -28.16 21.13 17.12
CA ALA A 452 -29.30 21.94 17.49
C ALA A 452 -30.53 21.22 16.95
N TRP A 453 -31.14 20.43 17.83
CA TRP A 453 -32.52 20.02 17.70
C TRP A 453 -33.41 21.27 17.81
N PRO A 454 -34.34 21.49 16.87
CA PRO A 454 -35.67 21.91 17.28
C PRO A 454 -36.73 20.94 16.77
N ARG A 455 -37.64 20.65 17.69
CA ARG A 455 -38.85 19.81 17.61
C ARG A 455 -39.58 19.85 16.27
N ALA A 456 -40.05 18.67 15.89
CA ALA A 456 -40.98 18.41 14.79
C ALA A 456 -42.17 19.39 14.74
N ARG A 457 -42.50 19.85 13.53
CA ARG A 457 -43.88 20.13 13.13
C ARG A 457 -44.19 19.34 11.86
N THR A 458 -45.20 18.49 12.01
CA THR A 458 -45.89 17.71 10.99
C THR A 458 -46.36 18.58 9.83
N ARG A 459 -45.97 18.26 8.60
CA ARG A 459 -46.75 18.54 7.39
C ARG A 459 -46.57 17.39 6.40
N SER A 460 -47.68 16.71 6.16
CA SER A 460 -47.89 15.69 5.13
C SER A 460 -47.69 16.28 3.74
N TRP A 461 -47.04 15.52 2.85
CA TRP A 461 -47.07 15.73 1.41
C TRP A 461 -47.39 14.39 0.70
N PRO A 462 -48.08 14.44 -0.46
CA PRO A 462 -48.80 13.31 -1.04
C PRO A 462 -47.93 12.43 -1.95
N ALA A 463 -48.41 11.21 -2.20
CA ALA A 463 -47.80 10.25 -3.12
C ALA A 463 -47.88 10.69 -4.59
N PRO A 464 -46.86 10.42 -5.43
CA PRO A 464 -46.99 10.53 -6.88
C PRO A 464 -47.54 9.23 -7.46
N THR A 465 -48.59 9.39 -8.27
CA THR A 465 -49.19 8.41 -9.16
C THR A 465 -48.32 8.17 -10.39
N GLY A 466 -48.14 6.90 -10.77
CA GLY A 466 -47.59 6.48 -12.06
C GLY A 466 -48.45 5.35 -12.63
N PRO A 467 -48.69 5.30 -13.96
CA PRO A 467 -49.66 4.38 -14.54
C PRO A 467 -49.09 2.99 -14.81
N THR A 468 -50.00 2.03 -14.72
CA THR A 468 -49.92 0.58 -14.91
C THR A 468 -49.88 0.16 -16.39
N ILE A 469 -49.07 -0.84 -16.73
CA ILE A 469 -49.34 -1.78 -17.84
C ILE A 469 -49.02 -3.22 -17.37
N SER A 470 -49.94 -4.14 -17.64
CA SER A 470 -50.03 -5.52 -17.16
C SER A 470 -49.43 -6.55 -18.15
N PRO A 471 -49.39 -7.87 -17.80
CA PRO A 471 -48.47 -8.84 -18.40
C PRO A 471 -49.10 -9.93 -19.30
N SER A 472 -48.19 -10.70 -19.93
CA SER A 472 -48.27 -12.12 -20.39
C SER A 472 -48.10 -12.35 -21.90
N PRO A 473 -47.92 -13.61 -22.37
CA PRO A 473 -46.89 -14.61 -22.05
C PRO A 473 -46.10 -14.96 -23.35
N TRP A 474 -45.25 -15.99 -23.36
CA TRP A 474 -45.07 -16.99 -24.45
C TRP A 474 -43.78 -17.77 -24.18
N ALA A 475 -43.94 -19.08 -24.07
CA ALA A 475 -42.89 -20.06 -23.85
C ALA A 475 -42.74 -20.94 -25.10
N GLY A 476 -41.50 -21.32 -25.44
CA GLY A 476 -41.20 -22.71 -25.81
C GLY A 476 -40.56 -23.01 -27.19
N ARG A 477 -39.54 -23.89 -27.11
CA ARG A 477 -38.88 -24.76 -28.12
C ARG A 477 -37.79 -24.06 -28.95
N TRP A 478 -36.56 -24.58 -29.14
CA TRP A 478 -36.05 -25.94 -29.46
C TRP A 478 -34.58 -26.06 -28.97
N ARG A 479 -34.15 -27.07 -28.19
CA ARG A 479 -33.72 -28.47 -28.48
C ARG A 479 -32.18 -28.64 -28.66
N CYS A 480 -31.58 -29.48 -27.80
CA CYS A 480 -30.18 -29.98 -27.84
C CYS A 480 -29.90 -30.86 -29.06
N THR A 481 -28.65 -30.87 -29.54
CA THR A 481 -27.99 -32.06 -30.13
C THR A 481 -26.47 -32.01 -29.89
N THR A 482 -25.93 -33.09 -29.31
CA THR A 482 -24.56 -33.60 -29.52
C THR A 482 -24.61 -34.70 -30.58
N PRO A 483 -23.57 -34.86 -31.39
CA PRO A 483 -22.76 -36.10 -31.38
C PRO A 483 -21.25 -35.77 -31.61
N GLY A 484 -20.25 -36.59 -31.30
CA GLY A 484 -20.14 -37.97 -30.86
C GLY A 484 -18.65 -38.29 -30.67
N ALA A 485 -18.37 -39.40 -29.98
CA ALA A 485 -17.03 -39.96 -29.79
C ALA A 485 -16.65 -40.92 -30.94
N SER A 486 -15.35 -41.28 -30.96
CA SER A 486 -14.64 -42.32 -31.74
C SER A 486 -14.07 -41.93 -33.12
N ALA A 487 -12.76 -41.67 -33.14
CA ALA A 487 -11.74 -42.62 -33.60
C ALA A 487 -10.45 -42.39 -32.79
#